data_AF-A0A8C4RQT6-F1
#
_entry.id   AF-A0A8C4RQT6-F1
#
_cell.length_a   1.000
_cell.length_b   1.000
_cell.length_c   1.000
_cell.angle_alpha   90.00
_cell.angle_beta   90.00
_cell.angle_gamma   90.00
#
_symmetry.space_group_name_H-M   'P 1'
#
loop_
_entity.id
_entity.type
_entity.pdbx_description
1 polymer ?
#
loop_
_entity_poly.entity_id
_entity_poly.type
_entity_poly.pdbx_seq_one_letter_code
_entity_poly.pdbx_strand_id
1 'polypeptide(L)'
;MSLAFCGNDNNSAAYNVDKGVLNNGCFLDALSVVPHVFLLFITFPILFIGWGSQSSKVHIHHSTWLHFPGHNLRWILTFILLFVLVCEIAEGIVSDGSTETRHLHLYMPAGLAFMAAITSIIFYHNIETSNFPKLLLALLVYWILAFVTKTIKFVKFCEHGIWMTQLRFCITGLLVLLYGTLLAVEINVIRVRRYVCFKHPTEVKPPEDLQDLGVRFLQPFVNLLSKGTYWWMNTFITSAHKRPIDLKVIGKLPIAMRALTNYVHLRKAFEAQKDIPGMPGGSKSIWCALRYAFGRPLVLSITFRFLADLLGFAGPLCISGIVHHLGKENKTFLPPVSLLGVYFISSQEFLANAYVLAVLLFFALLLQRTFLQASYYVAIETGINLRGAMQTKIYNKIMRLCTSNMSMGEMTVGQICNLVAIDTNQLMWFFFLCPNLWAMPVQIILGVILLYYLLGISALIGATVIAVLAPVQYFVATKLSQAQKSTLEYSNERLKKTTELLRGIKLLKLYAWEHIFHDSVKETRQKELTSLKAFALYTSISSKVPLCVYHSFFPLASVSCP
;
A
#
# COMPACT_ATOMS: atom_id res chain seq x y z
N MET A 1 -7.05 34.66 -31.51
CA MET A 1 -6.36 35.34 -30.40
C MET A 1 -5.06 34.60 -30.11
N SER A 2 -3.95 35.31 -29.92
CA SER A 2 -2.67 34.72 -29.52
C SER A 2 -2.77 34.13 -28.11
N LEU A 3 -1.98 33.08 -27.82
CA LEU A 3 -1.85 32.54 -26.47
C LEU A 3 -1.06 33.53 -25.61
N ALA A 4 -1.73 34.21 -24.68
CA ALA A 4 -1.12 35.18 -23.77
C ALA A 4 -0.92 34.57 -22.37
N PHE A 5 0.26 34.77 -21.78
CA PHE A 5 0.58 34.22 -20.46
C PHE A 5 -0.31 34.83 -19.35
N CYS A 6 -0.47 36.15 -19.34
CA CYS A 6 -1.27 36.86 -18.34
C CYS A 6 -2.76 37.04 -18.72
N GLY A 7 -3.17 36.55 -19.90
CA GLY A 7 -4.45 36.92 -20.52
C GLY A 7 -4.33 38.18 -21.39
N ASN A 8 -5.33 38.41 -22.25
CA ASN A 8 -5.34 39.56 -23.17
C ASN A 8 -6.49 40.55 -22.87
N ASP A 9 -7.05 40.49 -21.67
CA ASP A 9 -8.13 41.37 -21.24
C ASP A 9 -7.64 42.83 -21.17
N ASN A 10 -8.48 43.76 -21.60
CA ASN A 10 -8.23 45.20 -21.53
C ASN A 10 -6.87 45.64 -22.14
N ASN A 11 -6.59 45.26 -23.38
CA ASN A 11 -5.35 45.62 -24.11
C ASN A 11 -4.06 45.31 -23.33
N SER A 12 -3.93 44.09 -22.79
CA SER A 12 -2.74 43.63 -22.06
C SER A 12 -2.41 44.41 -20.78
N ALA A 13 -3.40 45.05 -20.14
CA ALA A 13 -3.24 45.74 -18.86
C ALA A 13 -2.69 44.83 -17.74
N ALA A 14 -2.90 43.51 -17.83
CA ALA A 14 -2.33 42.51 -16.93
C ALA A 14 -0.79 42.43 -16.97
N TYR A 15 -0.14 42.97 -18.02
CA TYR A 15 1.32 43.07 -18.13
C TYR A 15 1.87 44.38 -17.54
N ASN A 16 1.03 45.30 -17.07
CA ASN A 16 1.50 46.55 -16.50
C ASN A 16 2.25 46.31 -15.17
N VAL A 17 3.42 46.93 -15.01
CA VAL A 17 4.35 46.76 -13.89
C VAL A 17 4.52 48.05 -13.07
N ASP A 18 3.77 49.12 -13.38
CA ASP A 18 3.93 50.46 -12.79
C ASP A 18 3.76 50.50 -11.26
N LYS A 19 2.98 49.57 -10.68
CA LYS A 19 2.72 49.46 -9.23
C LYS A 19 3.76 48.59 -8.49
N GLY A 20 4.86 48.24 -9.16
CA GLY A 20 5.93 47.40 -8.63
C GLY A 20 5.88 45.97 -9.17
N VAL A 21 7.05 45.43 -9.50
CA VAL A 21 7.24 44.13 -10.18
C VAL A 21 6.60 42.96 -9.42
N LEU A 22 6.76 42.93 -8.09
CA LEU A 22 6.23 41.85 -7.25
C LEU A 22 4.76 42.04 -6.84
N ASN A 23 4.14 43.16 -7.22
CA ASN A 23 2.72 43.41 -6.96
C ASN A 23 1.83 43.01 -8.15
N ASN A 24 2.43 42.62 -9.28
CA ASN A 24 1.71 42.01 -10.40
C ASN A 24 1.62 40.49 -10.21
N GLY A 25 0.39 39.97 -10.09
CA GLY A 25 0.12 38.54 -9.88
C GLY A 25 0.67 37.64 -10.98
N CYS A 26 0.57 38.08 -12.23
CA CYS A 26 1.10 37.32 -13.35
C CYS A 26 2.64 37.23 -13.31
N PHE A 27 3.32 38.30 -12.85
CA PHE A 27 4.76 38.28 -12.69
C PHE A 27 5.21 37.32 -11.57
N LEU A 28 4.46 37.23 -10.46
CA LEU A 28 4.73 36.26 -9.40
C LEU A 28 4.63 34.80 -9.90
N ASP A 29 3.69 34.54 -10.79
CA ASP A 29 3.53 33.22 -11.43
C ASP A 29 4.63 32.95 -12.46
N ALA A 30 5.06 33.97 -13.22
CA ALA A 30 6.24 33.86 -14.08
C ALA A 30 7.52 33.57 -13.29
N LEU A 31 7.71 34.23 -12.14
CA LEU A 31 8.85 33.98 -11.25
C LEU A 31 8.86 32.54 -10.72
N SER A 32 7.68 31.97 -10.49
CA SER A 32 7.52 30.58 -10.03
C SER A 32 7.94 29.56 -11.09
N VAL A 33 7.95 29.90 -12.38
CA VAL A 33 8.39 29.01 -13.47
C VAL A 33 9.91 28.80 -13.47
N VAL A 34 10.68 29.82 -13.07
CA VAL A 34 12.14 29.85 -13.20
C VAL A 34 12.85 28.67 -12.53
N PRO A 35 12.59 28.31 -11.25
CA PRO A 35 13.27 27.19 -10.60
C PRO A 35 12.98 25.83 -11.27
N HIS A 36 11.74 25.62 -11.74
CA HIS A 36 11.32 24.36 -12.35
C HIS A 36 12.01 24.13 -13.70
N VAL A 37 12.07 25.18 -14.52
CA VAL A 37 12.78 25.14 -15.80
C VAL A 37 14.28 24.96 -15.60
N PHE A 38 14.86 25.65 -14.61
CA PHE A 38 16.26 25.48 -14.24
C PHE A 38 16.61 24.03 -13.90
N LEU A 39 15.79 23.36 -13.07
CA LEU A 39 16.00 21.95 -12.72
C LEU A 39 15.93 21.04 -13.95
N LEU A 40 14.96 21.25 -14.83
CA LEU A 40 14.81 20.44 -16.03
C LEU A 40 16.06 20.54 -16.91
N PHE A 41 16.53 21.76 -17.20
CA PHE A 41 17.71 21.95 -18.04
C PHE A 41 19.00 21.38 -17.45
N ILE A 42 19.21 21.48 -16.12
CA ILE A 42 20.42 20.92 -15.50
C ILE A 42 20.38 19.39 -15.36
N THR A 43 19.20 18.81 -15.13
CA THR A 43 19.08 17.36 -14.86
C THR A 43 18.96 16.52 -16.13
N PHE A 44 18.37 17.04 -17.22
CA PHE A 44 18.19 16.27 -18.46
C PHE A 44 19.50 15.70 -19.02
N PRO A 45 20.58 16.48 -19.22
CA PRO A 45 21.85 15.94 -19.73
C PRO A 45 22.41 14.81 -18.87
N ILE A 46 22.32 14.95 -17.54
CA ILE A 46 22.81 13.96 -16.59
C ILE A 46 22.00 12.66 -16.70
N LEU A 47 20.67 12.76 -16.78
CA LEU A 47 19.79 11.60 -16.92
C LEU A 47 20.04 10.85 -18.24
N PHE A 48 20.22 11.57 -19.35
CA PHE A 48 20.52 10.94 -20.64
C PHE A 48 21.89 10.24 -20.65
N ILE A 49 22.92 10.84 -20.05
CA ILE A 49 24.24 10.20 -19.91
C ILE A 49 24.13 8.93 -19.06
N GLY A 50 23.42 8.98 -17.94
CA GLY A 50 23.18 7.82 -17.08
C GLY A 50 22.44 6.70 -17.82
N TRP A 51 21.39 7.04 -18.58
CA TRP A 51 20.63 6.08 -19.35
C TRP A 51 21.45 5.45 -20.49
N GLY A 52 22.20 6.25 -21.24
CA GLY A 52 23.11 5.76 -22.29
C GLY A 52 24.16 4.80 -21.76
N SER A 53 24.77 5.12 -20.61
CA SER A 53 25.72 4.23 -19.93
C SER A 53 25.07 2.90 -19.55
N GLN A 54 23.85 2.91 -19.03
CA GLN A 54 23.15 1.70 -18.61
C GLN A 54 22.75 0.81 -19.79
N SER A 55 22.35 1.41 -20.91
CA SER A 55 22.05 0.70 -22.15
C SER A 55 23.27 -0.05 -22.68
N SER A 56 24.46 0.53 -22.53
CA SER A 56 25.73 -0.08 -22.96
C SER A 56 26.25 -1.21 -22.05
N LYS A 57 25.96 -1.15 -20.74
CA LYS A 57 26.41 -2.11 -19.72
C LYS A 57 25.19 -2.74 -19.03
N VAL A 58 24.60 -3.76 -19.66
CA VAL A 58 23.28 -4.33 -19.30
C VAL A 58 23.24 -5.06 -17.93
N HIS A 59 24.34 -5.20 -17.20
CA HIS A 59 24.32 -5.76 -15.85
C HIS A 59 24.46 -4.68 -14.77
N ILE A 60 23.32 -4.12 -14.38
CA ILE A 60 23.21 -3.33 -13.15
C ILE A 60 23.50 -4.26 -11.98
N HIS A 61 24.67 -4.12 -11.36
CA HIS A 61 24.93 -4.85 -10.13
C HIS A 61 24.12 -4.23 -8.99
N HIS A 62 23.03 -4.91 -8.61
CA HIS A 62 22.23 -4.59 -7.41
C HIS A 62 23.07 -4.46 -6.13
N SER A 63 24.31 -4.94 -6.14
CA SER A 63 25.28 -4.86 -5.04
C SER A 63 25.68 -3.43 -4.65
N THR A 64 25.35 -2.42 -5.45
CA THR A 64 25.72 -1.02 -5.21
C THR A 64 24.61 -0.19 -4.54
N TRP A 65 23.40 -0.73 -4.38
CA TRP A 65 22.26 0.04 -3.89
C TRP A 65 22.39 0.41 -2.42
N LEU A 66 22.26 1.72 -2.15
CA LEU A 66 22.34 2.25 -0.80
C LEU A 66 21.41 3.45 -0.64
N HIS A 67 20.39 3.30 0.20
CA HIS A 67 19.48 4.39 0.46
C HIS A 67 20.13 5.52 1.28
N PHE A 68 19.82 6.78 0.93
CA PHE A 68 20.22 7.91 1.76
C PHE A 68 19.32 8.03 3.01
N PRO A 69 19.83 8.60 4.11
CA PRO A 69 19.04 8.82 5.32
C PRO A 69 17.82 9.70 5.02
N GLY A 70 16.63 9.31 5.48
CA GLY A 70 15.38 10.03 5.18
C GLY A 70 14.71 9.63 3.86
N HIS A 71 15.19 8.59 3.16
CA HIS A 71 14.63 8.11 1.89
C HIS A 71 13.10 7.92 1.92
N ASN A 72 12.56 7.18 2.89
CA ASN A 72 11.11 6.90 2.95
C ASN A 72 10.28 8.18 3.09
N LEU A 73 10.71 9.10 3.96
CA LEU A 73 10.03 10.38 4.18
C LEU A 73 10.04 11.22 2.91
N ARG A 74 11.17 11.27 2.20
CA ARG A 74 11.30 11.96 0.92
C ARG A 74 10.27 11.47 -0.10
N TRP A 75 10.17 10.15 -0.31
CA TRP A 75 9.22 9.57 -1.26
C TRP A 75 7.76 9.90 -0.91
N ILE A 76 7.41 9.82 0.38
CA ILE A 76 6.07 10.19 0.85
C ILE A 76 5.78 11.66 0.58
N LEU A 77 6.71 12.56 0.93
CA LEU A 77 6.57 14.01 0.68
C LEU A 77 6.46 14.31 -0.82
N THR A 78 7.20 13.62 -1.68
CA THR A 78 7.09 13.80 -3.14
C THR A 78 5.75 13.30 -3.69
N PHE A 79 5.17 12.21 -3.16
CA PHE A 79 3.84 11.78 -3.59
C PHE A 79 2.75 12.77 -3.15
N ILE A 80 2.85 13.31 -1.92
CA ILE A 80 1.96 14.36 -1.44
C ILE A 80 2.13 15.63 -2.30
N LEU A 81 3.37 16.01 -2.62
CA LEU A 81 3.65 17.14 -3.51
C LEU A 81 3.02 16.95 -4.89
N LEU A 82 3.19 15.78 -5.52
CA LEU A 82 2.58 15.50 -6.82
C LEU A 82 1.05 15.59 -6.76
N PHE A 83 0.43 15.09 -5.70
CA PHE A 83 -1.02 15.20 -5.50
C PHE A 83 -1.48 16.66 -5.35
N VAL A 84 -0.80 17.46 -4.53
CA VAL A 84 -1.13 18.87 -4.33
C VAL A 84 -0.91 19.69 -5.61
N LEU A 85 0.12 19.38 -6.40
CA LEU A 85 0.35 20.00 -7.71
C LEU A 85 -0.74 19.64 -8.71
N VAL A 86 -1.26 18.42 -8.70
CA VAL A 86 -2.44 18.05 -9.49
C VAL A 86 -3.67 18.86 -9.06
N CYS A 87 -3.85 19.10 -7.75
CA CYS A 87 -4.91 19.98 -7.27
C CYS A 87 -4.71 21.44 -7.73
N GLU A 88 -3.49 21.97 -7.74
CA GLU A 88 -3.17 23.32 -8.26
C GLU A 88 -3.45 23.42 -9.77
N ILE A 89 -3.12 22.37 -10.55
CA ILE A 89 -3.44 22.29 -11.98
C ILE A 89 -4.96 22.25 -12.19
N ALA A 90 -5.67 21.41 -11.43
CA ALA A 90 -7.13 21.31 -11.51
C ALA A 90 -7.80 22.65 -11.17
N GLU A 91 -7.34 23.33 -10.11
CA GLU A 91 -7.82 24.67 -9.75
C GLU A 91 -7.54 25.67 -10.88
N GLY A 92 -6.33 25.66 -11.45
CA GLY A 92 -5.92 26.56 -12.53
C GLY A 92 -6.77 26.40 -13.79
N ILE A 93 -7.09 25.17 -14.18
CA ILE A 93 -7.93 24.88 -15.37
C ILE A 93 -9.38 25.34 -15.14
N VAL A 94 -9.95 25.07 -13.96
CA VAL A 94 -11.33 25.50 -13.64
C VAL A 94 -11.41 27.03 -13.56
N SER A 95 -10.38 27.69 -13.03
CA SER A 95 -10.30 29.15 -12.95
C SER A 95 -10.20 29.80 -14.34
N ASP A 96 -9.40 29.22 -15.25
CA ASP A 96 -9.26 29.67 -16.65
C ASP A 96 -10.54 29.43 -17.47
N GLY A 97 -11.29 28.37 -17.18
CA GLY A 97 -12.54 28.06 -17.87
C GLY A 97 -13.68 29.06 -17.62
N SER A 98 -13.50 29.99 -16.68
CA SER A 98 -14.52 31.00 -16.31
C SER A 98 -14.35 32.33 -17.06
N THR A 99 -13.29 32.49 -17.86
CA THR A 99 -12.93 33.74 -18.54
C THR A 99 -13.05 33.63 -20.07
N GLU A 100 -13.26 34.77 -20.75
CA GLU A 100 -13.33 34.81 -22.22
C GLU A 100 -11.94 34.67 -22.87
N THR A 101 -10.87 35.15 -22.22
CA THR A 101 -9.50 34.97 -22.68
C THR A 101 -8.78 33.86 -21.90
N ARG A 102 -7.71 33.31 -22.49
CA ARG A 102 -6.89 32.25 -21.89
C ARG A 102 -5.78 32.86 -21.03
N HIS A 103 -5.73 32.50 -19.76
CA HIS A 103 -4.76 32.89 -18.76
C HIS A 103 -3.84 31.71 -18.40
N LEU A 104 -2.78 31.49 -19.20
CA LEU A 104 -1.88 30.34 -18.99
C LEU A 104 -1.12 30.37 -17.65
N HIS A 105 -0.89 31.55 -17.06
CA HIS A 105 -0.18 31.69 -15.79
C HIS A 105 -0.84 30.94 -14.63
N LEU A 106 -2.14 30.59 -14.73
CA LEU A 106 -2.89 29.88 -13.69
C LEU A 106 -2.51 28.40 -13.54
N TYR A 107 -2.13 27.72 -14.64
CA TYR A 107 -1.83 26.28 -14.63
C TYR A 107 -0.44 25.94 -15.17
N MET A 108 0.19 26.80 -15.98
CA MET A 108 1.52 26.53 -16.55
C MET A 108 2.62 26.38 -15.49
N PRO A 109 2.71 27.23 -14.44
CA PRO A 109 3.69 27.03 -13.37
C PRO A 109 3.48 25.72 -12.62
N ALA A 110 2.22 25.35 -12.33
CA ALA A 110 1.88 24.11 -11.65
C ALA A 110 2.20 22.87 -12.51
N GLY A 111 1.93 22.92 -13.82
CA GLY A 111 2.30 21.86 -14.76
C GLY A 111 3.81 21.66 -14.87
N LEU A 112 4.58 22.76 -14.94
CA LEU A 112 6.05 22.69 -14.94
C LEU A 112 6.60 22.22 -13.59
N ALA A 113 5.99 22.63 -12.49
CA ALA A 113 6.32 22.14 -11.15
C ALA A 113 6.08 20.62 -11.02
N PHE A 114 5.00 20.09 -11.61
CA PHE A 114 4.71 18.66 -11.64
C PHE A 114 5.77 17.89 -12.41
N MET A 115 6.15 18.36 -13.60
CA MET A 115 7.24 17.76 -14.38
C MET A 115 8.58 17.85 -13.65
N ALA A 116 8.89 18.99 -13.02
CA ALA A 116 10.10 19.17 -12.22
C ALA A 116 10.12 18.25 -10.98
N ALA A 117 8.99 18.03 -10.32
CA ALA A 117 8.90 17.09 -9.20
C ALA A 117 9.17 15.64 -9.66
N ILE A 118 8.63 15.21 -10.81
CA ILE A 118 8.91 13.88 -11.40
C ILE A 118 10.38 13.75 -11.80
N THR A 119 10.96 14.74 -12.48
CA THR A 119 12.38 14.67 -12.85
C THR A 119 13.27 14.70 -11.62
N SER A 120 12.90 15.45 -10.57
CA SER A 120 13.65 15.47 -9.30
C SER A 120 13.73 14.10 -8.63
N ILE A 121 12.66 13.30 -8.66
CA ILE A 121 12.63 11.99 -8.02
C ILE A 121 13.36 10.94 -8.85
N ILE A 122 13.25 11.01 -10.19
CA ILE A 122 14.00 10.16 -11.11
C ILE A 122 15.51 10.45 -10.98
N PHE A 123 15.87 11.73 -10.92
CA PHE A 123 17.25 12.17 -10.71
C PHE A 123 17.80 11.66 -9.37
N TYR A 124 17.04 11.83 -8.30
CA TYR A 124 17.42 11.30 -6.99
C TYR A 124 17.60 9.78 -7.00
N HIS A 125 16.69 9.03 -7.64
CA HIS A 125 16.80 7.57 -7.75
C HIS A 125 18.08 7.13 -8.48
N ASN A 126 18.45 7.80 -9.58
CA ASN A 126 19.68 7.52 -10.31
C ASN A 126 20.95 7.86 -9.51
N ILE A 127 20.91 8.90 -8.68
CA ILE A 127 22.03 9.23 -7.80
C ILE A 127 22.15 8.21 -6.66
N GLU A 128 21.03 7.75 -6.13
CA GLU A 128 21.01 6.74 -5.06
C GLU A 128 21.52 5.38 -5.53
N THR A 129 21.21 4.99 -6.78
CA THR A 129 21.74 3.75 -7.38
C THR A 129 23.23 3.85 -7.74
N SER A 130 23.72 5.03 -8.10
CA SER A 130 25.12 5.25 -8.45
C SER A 130 26.01 5.65 -7.27
N ASN A 131 25.42 6.02 -6.12
CA ASN A 131 26.09 6.43 -4.88
C ASN A 131 27.05 7.63 -5.04
N PHE A 132 26.67 8.65 -5.81
CA PHE A 132 27.44 9.89 -6.00
C PHE A 132 26.74 11.11 -5.34
N PRO A 133 26.86 11.31 -4.02
CA PRO A 133 26.08 12.32 -3.29
C PRO A 133 26.39 13.78 -3.67
N LYS A 134 27.59 14.07 -4.20
CA LYS A 134 27.97 15.44 -4.60
C LYS A 134 27.02 16.04 -5.65
N LEU A 135 26.42 15.19 -6.50
CA LEU A 135 25.50 15.63 -7.55
C LEU A 135 24.14 16.09 -7.01
N LEU A 136 23.80 15.73 -5.76
CA LEU A 136 22.58 16.21 -5.08
C LEU A 136 22.64 17.71 -4.76
N LEU A 137 23.79 18.37 -4.86
CA LEU A 137 23.91 19.80 -4.60
C LEU A 137 23.09 20.64 -5.59
N ALA A 138 22.98 20.21 -6.85
CA ALA A 138 22.09 20.83 -7.84
C ALA A 138 20.62 20.78 -7.38
N LEU A 139 20.22 19.68 -6.74
CA LEU A 139 18.86 19.49 -6.25
C LEU A 139 18.58 20.32 -4.99
N LEU A 140 19.58 20.49 -4.11
CA LEU A 140 19.49 21.42 -2.98
C LEU A 140 19.23 22.86 -3.45
N VAL A 141 20.01 23.34 -4.43
CA VAL A 141 19.85 24.70 -5.00
C VAL A 141 18.43 24.87 -5.57
N TYR A 142 17.92 23.86 -6.27
CA TYR A 142 16.54 23.86 -6.75
C TYR A 142 15.51 24.02 -5.63
N TRP A 143 15.59 23.20 -4.57
CA TRP A 143 14.63 23.29 -3.46
C TRP A 143 14.68 24.63 -2.73
N ILE A 144 15.87 25.23 -2.59
CA ILE A 144 16.01 26.59 -2.03
C ILE A 144 15.30 27.60 -2.93
N LEU A 145 15.59 27.58 -4.24
CA LEU A 145 14.97 28.51 -5.19
C LEU A 145 13.45 28.36 -5.24
N ALA A 146 12.94 27.12 -5.32
CA ALA A 146 11.50 26.83 -5.35
C ALA A 146 10.80 27.21 -4.02
N PHE A 147 11.46 27.02 -2.89
CA PHE A 147 10.94 27.45 -1.58
C PHE A 147 10.85 28.98 -1.51
N VAL A 148 11.91 29.70 -1.93
CA VAL A 148 11.93 31.16 -1.90
C VAL A 148 10.85 31.75 -2.83
N THR A 149 10.73 31.28 -4.07
CA THR A 149 9.73 31.83 -5.01
C THR A 149 8.29 31.61 -4.53
N LYS A 150 7.95 30.41 -4.03
CA LYS A 150 6.61 30.15 -3.47
C LYS A 150 6.38 30.92 -2.15
N THR A 151 7.42 31.15 -1.34
CA THR A 151 7.30 31.97 -0.11
C THR A 151 6.99 33.43 -0.47
N ILE A 152 7.64 33.99 -1.50
CA ILE A 152 7.33 35.34 -1.99
C ILE A 152 5.86 35.41 -2.44
N LYS A 153 5.38 34.43 -3.22
CA LYS A 153 3.98 34.34 -3.64
C LYS A 153 3.02 34.28 -2.44
N PHE A 154 3.34 33.49 -1.42
CA PHE A 154 2.54 33.36 -0.21
C PHE A 154 2.47 34.66 0.62
N VAL A 155 3.61 35.32 0.85
CA VAL A 155 3.67 36.62 1.55
C VAL A 155 2.87 37.68 0.81
N LYS A 156 2.95 37.71 -0.53
CA LYS A 156 2.16 38.63 -1.35
C LYS A 156 0.66 38.38 -1.27
N PHE A 157 0.23 37.12 -1.13
CA PHE A 157 -1.19 36.84 -0.85
C PHE A 157 -1.64 37.36 0.53
N CYS A 158 -0.78 37.26 1.55
CA CYS A 158 -1.06 37.85 2.87
C CYS A 158 -1.15 39.38 2.83
N GLU A 159 -0.24 40.05 2.13
CA GLU A 159 -0.23 41.53 2.01
C GLU A 159 -1.48 42.09 1.33
N HIS A 160 -2.05 41.36 0.36
CA HIS A 160 -3.26 41.77 -0.35
C HIS A 160 -4.56 41.35 0.36
N GLY A 161 -4.47 40.85 1.59
CA GLY A 161 -5.65 40.49 2.40
C GLY A 161 -6.42 39.27 1.89
N ILE A 162 -5.76 38.34 1.17
CA ILE A 162 -6.36 37.07 0.77
C ILE A 162 -6.31 36.12 1.97
N TRP A 163 -7.48 35.79 2.51
CA TRP A 163 -7.60 34.91 3.68
C TRP A 163 -7.86 33.45 3.28
N MET A 164 -7.94 32.57 4.30
CA MET A 164 -8.19 31.12 4.20
C MET A 164 -9.48 30.70 3.47
N THR A 165 -10.32 31.66 3.06
CA THR A 165 -11.55 31.39 2.30
C THR A 165 -11.27 30.96 0.86
N GLN A 166 -10.13 31.36 0.28
CA GLN A 166 -9.75 31.04 -1.09
C GLN A 166 -8.88 29.77 -1.16
N LEU A 167 -9.22 28.86 -2.08
CA LEU A 167 -8.55 27.55 -2.18
C LEU A 167 -7.06 27.69 -2.52
N ARG A 168 -6.71 28.57 -3.47
CA ARG A 168 -5.34 28.83 -3.91
C ARG A 168 -4.40 29.26 -2.78
N PHE A 169 -4.92 29.99 -1.80
CA PHE A 169 -4.15 30.41 -0.63
C PHE A 169 -3.74 29.18 0.20
N CYS A 170 -4.70 28.29 0.49
CA CYS A 170 -4.48 27.05 1.22
C CYS A 170 -3.53 26.10 0.48
N ILE A 171 -3.69 25.94 -0.84
CA ILE A 171 -2.80 25.12 -1.67
C ILE A 171 -1.38 25.71 -1.67
N THR A 172 -1.24 27.02 -1.84
CA THR A 172 0.08 27.69 -1.84
C THR A 172 0.77 27.56 -0.48
N GLY A 173 0.05 27.74 0.63
CA GLY A 173 0.59 27.54 1.98
C GLY A 173 1.05 26.09 2.21
N LEU A 174 0.26 25.11 1.76
CA LEU A 174 0.64 23.70 1.83
C LEU A 174 1.90 23.39 0.99
N LEU A 175 2.02 23.97 -0.21
CA LEU A 175 3.20 23.83 -1.06
C LEU A 175 4.45 24.43 -0.43
N VAL A 176 4.35 25.60 0.22
CA VAL A 176 5.48 26.21 0.96
C VAL A 176 5.94 25.28 2.08
N LEU A 177 5.02 24.68 2.84
CA LEU A 177 5.35 23.70 3.88
C LEU A 177 5.99 22.43 3.28
N LEU A 178 5.51 21.93 2.14
CA LEU A 178 6.08 20.76 1.47
C LEU A 178 7.49 21.02 0.93
N TYR A 179 7.72 22.17 0.28
CA TYR A 179 9.07 22.54 -0.19
C TYR A 179 10.03 22.79 0.98
N GLY A 180 9.57 23.43 2.05
CA GLY A 180 10.38 23.63 3.26
C GLY A 180 10.75 22.32 3.95
N THR A 181 9.83 21.37 4.06
CA THR A 181 10.11 20.04 4.64
C THR A 181 11.00 19.18 3.75
N LEU A 182 10.82 19.21 2.43
CA LEU A 182 11.74 18.55 1.48
C LEU A 182 13.15 19.15 1.55
N LEU A 183 13.26 20.47 1.64
CA LEU A 183 14.54 21.15 1.85
C LEU A 183 15.21 20.72 3.17
N ALA A 184 14.44 20.61 4.26
CA ALA A 184 14.95 20.11 5.53
C ALA A 184 15.46 18.67 5.44
N VAL A 185 14.81 17.81 4.64
CA VAL A 185 15.28 16.44 4.38
C VAL A 185 16.62 16.45 3.64
N GLU A 186 16.79 17.29 2.62
CA GLU A 186 18.07 17.42 1.89
C GLU A 186 19.19 17.90 2.82
N ILE A 187 18.92 18.90 3.67
CA ILE A 187 19.87 19.39 4.67
C ILE A 187 20.25 18.26 5.63
N ASN A 188 19.30 17.42 6.04
CA ASN A 188 19.59 16.26 6.89
C ASN A 188 20.49 15.22 6.18
N VAL A 189 20.30 15.00 4.87
CA VAL A 189 21.18 14.12 4.08
C VAL A 189 22.61 14.67 4.06
N ILE A 190 22.77 15.98 3.84
CA ILE A 190 24.09 16.67 3.88
C ILE A 190 24.74 16.52 5.26
N ARG A 191 23.97 16.74 6.33
CA ARG A 191 24.45 16.65 7.72
C ARG A 191 24.93 15.24 8.08
N VAL A 192 24.17 14.21 7.68
CA VAL A 192 24.47 12.81 8.03
C VAL A 192 25.61 12.25 7.19
N ARG A 193 25.65 12.56 5.88
CA ARG A 193 26.69 12.03 4.95
C ARG A 193 27.96 12.88 4.90
N ARG A 194 27.91 14.12 5.41
CA ARG A 194 29.05 15.05 5.52
C ARG A 194 29.85 15.22 4.22
N TYR A 195 29.19 15.22 3.07
CA TYR A 195 29.87 15.31 1.77
C TYR A 195 30.06 16.76 1.28
N VAL A 196 29.44 17.74 1.95
CA VAL A 196 29.59 19.18 1.69
C VAL A 196 30.26 19.83 2.90
N CYS A 197 31.31 20.61 2.68
CA CYS A 197 32.03 21.42 3.70
C CYS A 197 32.73 20.68 4.87
N PHE A 198 32.69 19.34 4.94
CA PHE A 198 33.43 18.57 5.94
C PHE A 198 34.68 17.92 5.33
N LYS A 199 35.80 17.94 6.08
CA LYS A 199 37.10 17.39 5.63
C LYS A 199 37.10 15.87 5.41
N HIS A 200 36.20 15.12 6.07
CA HIS A 200 36.10 13.67 5.96
C HIS A 200 34.66 13.23 5.68
N PRO A 201 34.33 12.75 4.46
CA PRO A 201 33.01 12.21 4.15
C PRO A 201 32.80 10.87 4.85
N THR A 202 31.59 10.61 5.35
CA THR A 202 31.24 9.31 5.93
C THR A 202 30.80 8.36 4.81
N GLU A 203 31.69 7.46 4.41
CA GLU A 203 31.38 6.39 3.47
C GLU A 203 30.64 5.25 4.20
N VAL A 204 29.43 4.95 3.76
CA VAL A 204 28.65 3.81 4.26
C VAL A 204 28.61 2.76 3.16
N LYS A 205 28.97 1.52 3.50
CA LYS A 205 28.93 0.40 2.56
C LYS A 205 27.49 -0.10 2.37
N PRO A 206 27.12 -0.59 1.17
CA PRO A 206 25.86 -1.29 0.96
C PRO A 206 25.67 -2.45 1.96
N PRO A 207 24.43 -2.77 2.36
CA PRO A 207 24.14 -3.92 3.22
C PRO A 207 24.77 -5.22 2.70
N GLU A 208 25.28 -6.05 3.62
CA GLU A 208 25.92 -7.34 3.29
C GLU A 208 24.99 -8.27 2.48
N ASP A 209 23.68 -8.19 2.72
CA ASP A 209 22.65 -8.92 1.96
C ASP A 209 22.67 -8.64 0.46
N LEU A 210 22.93 -7.40 0.04
CA LEU A 210 22.99 -7.00 -1.38
C LEU A 210 24.31 -7.41 -2.03
N GLN A 211 25.35 -7.65 -1.23
CA GLN A 211 26.66 -8.11 -1.70
C GLN A 211 26.66 -9.62 -1.96
N ASP A 212 25.77 -10.39 -1.33
CA ASP A 212 25.56 -11.81 -1.64
C ASP A 212 24.73 -11.97 -2.93
N LEU A 213 25.41 -12.32 -4.04
CA LEU A 213 24.80 -12.61 -5.34
C LEU A 213 23.71 -13.70 -5.30
N GLY A 214 23.63 -14.48 -4.21
CA GLY A 214 22.58 -15.45 -3.97
C GLY A 214 21.23 -14.84 -3.59
N VAL A 215 21.15 -13.58 -3.15
CA VAL A 215 19.89 -12.94 -2.72
C VAL A 215 19.15 -12.36 -3.92
N ARG A 216 18.00 -12.97 -4.26
CA ARG A 216 17.13 -12.52 -5.36
C ARG A 216 15.83 -11.90 -4.89
N PHE A 217 15.50 -12.03 -3.60
CA PHE A 217 14.37 -11.36 -2.99
C PHE A 217 14.79 -9.96 -2.51
N LEU A 218 14.60 -8.93 -3.35
CA LEU A 218 15.11 -7.57 -3.11
C LEU A 218 14.12 -6.63 -2.41
N GLN A 219 12.88 -7.05 -2.18
CA GLN A 219 11.79 -6.21 -1.64
C GLN A 219 12.17 -5.34 -0.42
N PRO A 220 12.99 -5.78 0.57
CA PRO A 220 13.37 -4.91 1.69
C PRO A 220 14.26 -3.72 1.30
N PHE A 221 15.01 -3.84 0.21
CA PHE A 221 16.09 -2.92 -0.21
C PHE A 221 15.73 -2.03 -1.40
N VAL A 222 14.52 -2.17 -1.95
CA VAL A 222 14.07 -1.32 -3.05
C VAL A 222 13.43 -0.04 -2.55
N ASN A 223 13.33 0.95 -3.45
CA ASN A 223 12.66 2.22 -3.18
C ASN A 223 11.18 2.03 -2.82
N LEU A 224 10.59 3.05 -2.18
CA LEU A 224 9.21 2.96 -1.69
C LEU A 224 8.19 2.66 -2.81
N LEU A 225 8.40 3.22 -4.00
CA LEU A 225 7.53 2.96 -5.16
C LEU A 225 7.57 1.48 -5.58
N SER A 226 8.76 0.90 -5.74
CA SER A 226 8.93 -0.52 -6.09
C SER A 226 8.44 -1.44 -4.97
N LYS A 227 8.53 -1.03 -3.69
CA LYS A 227 7.90 -1.74 -2.57
C LYS A 227 6.38 -1.81 -2.70
N GLY A 228 5.75 -0.70 -3.11
CA GLY A 228 4.30 -0.59 -3.25
C GLY A 228 3.74 -1.26 -4.50
N THR A 229 4.43 -1.16 -5.64
CA THR A 229 3.98 -1.69 -6.93
C THR A 229 4.61 -3.04 -7.31
N TYR A 230 5.55 -3.54 -6.51
CA TYR A 230 6.32 -4.77 -6.76
C TYR A 230 7.10 -4.74 -8.08
N TRP A 231 7.61 -3.57 -8.49
CA TRP A 231 8.29 -3.41 -9.78
C TRP A 231 9.50 -4.34 -9.97
N TRP A 232 10.26 -4.61 -8.89
CA TRP A 232 11.41 -5.54 -8.93
C TRP A 232 11.02 -6.96 -9.35
N MET A 233 9.76 -7.36 -9.17
CA MET A 233 9.26 -8.69 -9.50
C MET A 233 9.09 -8.90 -11.02
N ASN A 234 8.99 -7.82 -11.80
CA ASN A 234 8.78 -7.89 -13.25
C ASN A 234 9.88 -8.71 -13.95
N THR A 235 11.15 -8.46 -13.60
CA THR A 235 12.29 -9.20 -14.18
C THR A 235 12.25 -10.68 -13.83
N PHE A 236 11.84 -11.01 -12.61
CA PHE A 236 11.67 -12.38 -12.15
C PHE A 236 10.53 -13.10 -12.88
N ILE A 237 9.36 -12.46 -13.02
CA ILE A 237 8.20 -13.02 -13.73
C ILE A 237 8.50 -13.25 -15.21
N THR A 238 9.11 -12.27 -15.89
CA THR A 238 9.50 -12.43 -17.29
C THR A 238 10.55 -13.54 -17.47
N SER A 239 11.47 -13.71 -16.51
CA SER A 239 12.42 -14.83 -16.52
C SER A 239 11.73 -16.18 -16.29
N ALA A 240 10.75 -16.23 -15.40
CA ALA A 240 9.98 -17.44 -15.08
C ALA A 240 9.11 -17.91 -16.25
N HIS A 241 8.67 -16.99 -17.12
CA HIS A 241 7.99 -17.35 -18.36
C HIS A 241 8.92 -18.06 -19.35
N LYS A 242 10.20 -17.68 -19.38
CA LYS A 242 11.20 -18.26 -20.30
C LYS A 242 11.79 -19.57 -19.81
N ARG A 243 11.91 -19.75 -18.49
CA ARG A 243 12.54 -20.95 -17.88
C ARG A 243 11.77 -21.34 -16.61
N PRO A 244 11.58 -22.65 -16.35
CA PRO A 244 10.97 -23.10 -15.11
C PRO A 244 11.78 -22.63 -13.88
N ILE A 245 11.08 -22.44 -12.76
CA ILE A 245 11.68 -21.93 -11.53
C ILE A 245 12.27 -23.09 -10.71
N ASP A 246 13.59 -23.21 -10.71
CA ASP A 246 14.31 -24.09 -9.79
C ASP A 246 14.53 -23.41 -8.43
N LEU A 247 14.75 -24.19 -7.37
CA LEU A 247 15.10 -23.66 -6.04
C LEU A 247 16.35 -22.75 -6.07
N LYS A 248 17.30 -23.04 -6.96
CA LYS A 248 18.50 -22.21 -7.19
C LYS A 248 18.14 -20.82 -7.75
N VAL A 249 17.04 -20.70 -8.50
CA VAL A 249 16.57 -19.46 -9.15
C VAL A 249 15.83 -18.56 -8.16
N ILE A 250 15.27 -19.11 -7.08
CA ILE A 250 14.61 -18.33 -6.01
C ILE A 250 15.64 -17.58 -5.16
N GLY A 251 16.83 -18.16 -4.97
CA GLY A 251 17.92 -17.56 -4.21
C GLY A 251 17.75 -17.67 -2.69
N LYS A 252 18.64 -17.00 -1.96
CA LYS A 252 18.63 -16.90 -0.50
C LYS A 252 17.72 -15.78 -0.03
N LEU A 253 17.20 -15.93 1.19
CA LEU A 253 16.43 -14.88 1.87
C LEU A 253 17.36 -13.84 2.52
N PRO A 254 16.95 -12.56 2.56
CA PRO A 254 17.63 -11.51 3.31
C PRO A 254 17.79 -11.84 4.80
N ILE A 255 18.81 -11.31 5.47
CA ILE A 255 19.10 -11.56 6.89
C ILE A 255 17.88 -11.26 7.79
N ALA A 256 17.11 -10.22 7.49
CA ALA A 256 15.91 -9.84 8.24
C ALA A 256 14.82 -10.93 8.25
N MET A 257 14.77 -11.78 7.22
CA MET A 257 13.76 -12.84 7.07
C MET A 257 14.31 -14.24 7.41
N ARG A 258 15.58 -14.35 7.80
CA ARG A 258 16.18 -15.64 8.17
C ARG A 258 15.60 -16.13 9.50
N ALA A 259 15.32 -17.43 9.57
CA ALA A 259 14.76 -18.06 10.76
C ALA A 259 15.62 -17.84 12.00
N LEU A 260 16.95 -17.87 11.88
CA LEU A 260 17.89 -17.62 12.98
C LEU A 260 17.73 -16.21 13.55
N THR A 261 17.67 -15.18 12.70
CA THR A 261 17.52 -13.78 13.11
C THR A 261 16.21 -13.59 13.87
N ASN A 262 15.11 -14.09 13.30
CA ASN A 262 13.79 -14.00 13.91
C ASN A 262 13.69 -14.81 15.21
N TYR A 263 14.35 -15.96 15.29
CA TYR A 263 14.45 -16.76 16.51
C TYR A 263 15.23 -16.03 17.61
N VAL A 264 16.37 -15.41 17.29
CA VAL A 264 17.15 -14.61 18.25
C VAL A 264 16.33 -13.42 18.75
N HIS A 265 15.60 -12.74 17.86
CA HIS A 265 14.72 -11.64 18.22
C HIS A 265 13.61 -12.09 19.18
N LEU A 266 12.94 -13.20 18.86
CA LEU A 266 11.91 -13.79 19.71
C LEU A 266 12.49 -14.24 21.06
N ARG A 267 13.68 -14.84 21.06
CA ARG A 267 14.35 -15.29 22.30
C ARG A 267 14.66 -14.12 23.22
N LYS A 268 15.19 -13.01 22.69
CA LYS A 268 15.44 -11.78 23.45
C LYS A 268 14.14 -11.23 24.06
N ALA A 269 13.03 -11.29 23.34
CA ALA A 269 11.72 -10.91 23.86
C ALA A 269 11.30 -11.80 25.05
N PHE A 270 11.52 -13.12 24.96
CA PHE A 270 11.25 -14.04 26.07
C PHE A 270 12.18 -13.86 27.27
N GLU A 271 13.44 -13.48 27.06
CA GLU A 271 14.40 -13.21 28.14
C GLU A 271 14.05 -11.91 28.86
N ALA A 272 13.83 -10.81 28.13
CA ALA A 272 13.39 -9.54 28.70
C ALA A 272 12.07 -9.66 29.48
N GLN A 273 11.24 -10.64 29.12
CA GLN A 273 10.00 -10.93 29.80
C GLN A 273 10.17 -11.57 31.18
N LYS A 274 11.21 -12.39 31.36
CA LYS A 274 11.49 -13.08 32.63
C LYS A 274 11.94 -12.11 33.73
N ASP A 275 12.52 -10.99 33.33
CA ASP A 275 13.02 -9.96 34.23
C ASP A 275 11.89 -9.07 34.79
N ILE A 276 10.65 -9.19 34.29
CA ILE A 276 9.49 -8.42 34.73
C ILE A 276 8.78 -9.17 35.88
N PRO A 277 8.76 -8.62 37.12
CA PRO A 277 8.08 -9.26 38.24
C PRO A 277 6.55 -9.27 38.06
N GLY A 278 5.90 -10.39 38.39
CA GLY A 278 4.44 -10.54 38.33
C GLY A 278 3.86 -11.04 37.00
N MET A 279 4.71 -11.48 36.06
CA MET A 279 4.24 -11.88 34.74
C MET A 279 3.59 -13.27 34.73
N PRO A 280 2.41 -13.45 34.10
CA PRO A 280 1.73 -14.75 34.10
C PRO A 280 2.49 -15.80 33.30
N GLY A 281 2.84 -16.90 33.95
CA GLY A 281 3.46 -18.07 33.31
C GLY A 281 2.56 -18.73 32.27
N GLY A 282 3.16 -19.47 31.33
CA GLY A 282 2.43 -20.27 30.34
C GLY A 282 1.98 -19.49 29.10
N SER A 283 0.71 -19.66 28.70
CA SER A 283 0.17 -19.17 27.41
C SER A 283 0.20 -17.64 27.28
N LYS A 284 -0.12 -16.92 28.37
CA LYS A 284 -0.10 -15.45 28.40
C LYS A 284 1.31 -14.88 28.19
N SER A 285 2.33 -15.57 28.72
CA SER A 285 3.71 -15.16 28.49
C SER A 285 4.08 -15.24 27.01
N ILE A 286 3.74 -16.35 26.34
CA ILE A 286 4.02 -16.54 24.90
C ILE A 286 3.36 -15.45 24.06
N TRP A 287 2.09 -15.15 24.30
CA TRP A 287 1.37 -14.09 23.57
C TRP A 287 2.01 -12.71 23.74
N CYS A 288 2.45 -12.37 24.95
CA CYS A 288 3.11 -11.10 25.22
C CYS A 288 4.46 -11.01 24.49
N ALA A 289 5.28 -12.07 24.53
CA ALA A 289 6.55 -12.11 23.80
C ALA A 289 6.35 -11.96 22.28
N LEU A 290 5.32 -12.60 21.71
CA LEU A 290 5.00 -12.45 20.28
C LEU A 290 4.57 -11.03 19.95
N ARG A 291 3.73 -10.41 20.79
CA ARG A 291 3.32 -9.02 20.61
C ARG A 291 4.51 -8.06 20.72
N TYR A 292 5.45 -8.31 21.61
CA TYR A 292 6.65 -7.50 21.75
C TYR A 292 7.59 -7.64 20.54
N ALA A 293 7.84 -8.88 20.10
CA ALA A 293 8.74 -9.18 18.99
C ALA A 293 8.19 -8.76 17.62
N PHE A 294 6.91 -9.02 17.34
CA PHE A 294 6.30 -8.84 16.02
C PHE A 294 5.19 -7.79 15.98
N GLY A 295 4.91 -7.08 17.08
CA GLY A 295 3.83 -6.11 17.15
C GLY A 295 4.07 -4.85 16.32
N ARG A 296 5.32 -4.38 16.19
CA ARG A 296 5.64 -3.17 15.40
C ARG A 296 5.24 -3.30 13.92
N PRO A 297 5.66 -4.32 13.16
CA PRO A 297 5.24 -4.48 11.77
C PRO A 297 3.74 -4.80 11.66
N LEU A 298 3.16 -5.49 12.64
CA LEU A 298 1.72 -5.76 12.65
C LEU A 298 0.88 -4.48 12.81
N VAL A 299 1.27 -3.58 13.71
CA VAL A 299 0.64 -2.26 13.86
C VAL A 299 0.77 -1.45 12.58
N LEU A 300 1.92 -1.48 11.91
CA LEU A 300 2.10 -0.83 10.61
C LEU A 300 1.10 -1.37 9.57
N SER A 301 0.94 -2.69 9.47
CA SER A 301 -0.06 -3.31 8.59
C SER A 301 -1.49 -2.84 8.92
N ILE A 302 -1.86 -2.84 10.21
CA ILE A 302 -3.17 -2.35 10.67
C ILE A 302 -3.39 -0.88 10.27
N THR A 303 -2.37 -0.01 10.41
CA THR A 303 -2.49 1.40 10.01
C THR A 303 -2.69 1.58 8.52
N PHE A 304 -1.97 0.82 7.68
CA PHE A 304 -2.21 0.85 6.23
C PHE A 304 -3.59 0.32 5.85
N ARG A 305 -4.08 -0.70 6.58
CA ARG A 305 -5.43 -1.20 6.37
C ARG A 305 -6.49 -0.14 6.66
N PHE A 306 -6.42 0.52 7.81
CA PHE A 306 -7.35 1.60 8.15
C PHE A 306 -7.31 2.74 7.14
N LEU A 307 -6.12 3.15 6.70
CA LEU A 307 -5.98 4.18 5.70
C LEU A 307 -6.61 3.76 4.36
N ALA A 308 -6.41 2.51 3.94
CA ALA A 308 -7.04 1.95 2.75
C ALA A 308 -8.58 1.91 2.88
N ASP A 309 -9.11 1.53 4.04
CA ASP A 309 -10.56 1.47 4.25
C ASP A 309 -11.19 2.89 4.23
N LEU A 310 -10.52 3.89 4.82
CA LEU A 310 -10.93 5.30 4.74
C LEU A 310 -10.96 5.81 3.29
N LEU A 311 -9.90 5.53 2.52
CA LEU A 311 -9.87 5.90 1.09
C LEU A 311 -10.90 5.13 0.27
N GLY A 312 -11.30 3.94 0.70
CA GLY A 312 -12.37 3.17 0.06
C GLY A 312 -13.72 3.84 0.12
N PHE A 313 -14.00 4.63 1.16
CA PHE A 313 -15.23 5.42 1.26
C PHE A 313 -15.22 6.67 0.36
N ALA A 314 -14.05 7.16 -0.06
CA ALA A 314 -13.96 8.25 -1.02
C ALA A 314 -14.58 7.87 -2.37
N GLY A 315 -14.57 6.59 -2.75
CA GLY A 315 -15.15 6.11 -4.01
C GLY A 315 -16.66 6.44 -4.15
N PRO A 316 -17.52 5.89 -3.29
CA PRO A 316 -18.95 6.19 -3.28
C PRO A 316 -19.27 7.68 -3.10
N LEU A 317 -18.51 8.39 -2.25
CA LEU A 317 -18.67 9.83 -2.04
C LEU A 317 -18.40 10.64 -3.32
N CYS A 318 -17.32 10.33 -4.04
CA CYS A 318 -17.01 10.99 -5.32
C CYS A 318 -18.08 10.67 -6.38
N ILE A 319 -18.56 9.42 -6.46
CA ILE A 319 -19.62 9.05 -7.40
C ILE A 319 -20.91 9.83 -7.10
N SER A 320 -21.31 9.90 -5.83
CA SER A 320 -22.51 10.66 -5.42
C SER A 320 -22.38 12.14 -5.79
N GLY A 321 -21.21 12.75 -5.54
CA GLY A 321 -20.96 14.15 -5.93
C GLY A 321 -20.99 14.38 -7.44
N ILE A 322 -20.41 13.47 -8.24
CA ILE A 322 -20.44 13.55 -9.71
C ILE A 322 -21.88 13.47 -10.23
N VAL A 323 -22.67 12.50 -9.74
CA VAL A 323 -24.05 12.30 -10.18
C VAL A 323 -24.93 13.48 -9.78
N HIS A 324 -24.79 14.00 -8.55
CA HIS A 324 -25.54 15.18 -8.11
C HIS A 324 -25.20 16.43 -8.92
N HIS A 325 -23.92 16.60 -9.32
CA HIS A 325 -23.52 17.70 -10.20
C HIS A 325 -24.10 17.55 -11.61
N LEU A 326 -24.12 16.34 -12.18
CA LEU A 326 -24.71 16.08 -13.50
C LEU A 326 -26.24 16.24 -13.51
N GLY A 327 -26.91 15.92 -12.41
CA GLY A 327 -28.37 16.00 -12.30
C GLY A 327 -28.93 17.41 -12.06
N LYS A 328 -28.09 18.38 -11.67
CA LYS A 328 -28.52 19.75 -11.39
C LYS A 328 -28.18 20.64 -12.58
N GLU A 329 -29.17 20.93 -13.43
CA GLU A 329 -28.99 21.83 -14.59
C GLU A 329 -28.37 23.17 -14.15
N ASN A 330 -27.20 23.47 -14.73
CA ASN A 330 -26.48 24.75 -14.83
C ASN A 330 -27.05 25.94 -14.02
N LYS A 331 -27.06 25.86 -12.68
CA LYS A 331 -27.24 27.05 -11.85
C LYS A 331 -25.89 27.73 -11.68
N THR A 332 -25.67 28.72 -12.55
CA THR A 332 -24.75 29.86 -12.46
C THR A 332 -23.70 29.73 -11.37
N PHE A 333 -22.48 29.39 -11.76
CA PHE A 333 -21.27 29.68 -10.99
C PHE A 333 -21.37 31.13 -10.50
N LEU A 334 -21.26 31.35 -9.19
CA LEU A 334 -21.14 32.71 -8.69
C LEU A 334 -19.90 33.34 -9.36
N PRO A 335 -19.93 34.65 -9.66
CA PRO A 335 -18.82 35.28 -10.35
C PRO A 335 -17.56 35.09 -9.49
N PRO A 336 -16.49 34.51 -10.06
CA PRO A 336 -15.23 34.36 -9.33
C PRO A 336 -14.74 35.73 -8.89
N VAL A 337 -14.36 35.85 -7.61
CA VAL A 337 -13.86 37.12 -7.06
C VAL A 337 -12.53 37.40 -7.75
N SER A 338 -12.47 38.46 -8.56
CA SER A 338 -11.25 38.91 -9.21
C SER A 338 -10.49 39.85 -8.28
N LEU A 339 -9.42 39.34 -7.67
CA LEU A 339 -8.48 40.16 -6.91
C LEU A 339 -7.13 40.09 -7.64
N LEU A 340 -6.48 41.24 -7.85
CA LEU A 340 -5.17 41.32 -8.50
C LEU A 340 -5.12 40.83 -9.97
N GLY A 341 -6.25 40.86 -10.69
CA GLY A 341 -6.34 40.34 -12.06
C GLY A 341 -6.34 38.80 -12.14
N VAL A 342 -6.53 38.12 -11.01
CA VAL A 342 -6.59 36.67 -10.89
C VAL A 342 -7.95 36.26 -10.33
N TYR A 343 -8.57 35.27 -10.97
CA TYR A 343 -9.83 34.68 -10.54
C TYR A 343 -9.58 33.61 -9.47
N PHE A 344 -10.28 33.71 -8.34
CA PHE A 344 -10.21 32.74 -7.26
C PHE A 344 -11.53 31.97 -7.11
N ILE A 345 -11.41 30.68 -6.80
CA ILE A 345 -12.53 29.75 -6.64
C ILE A 345 -12.63 29.30 -5.18
N SER A 346 -13.86 29.18 -4.69
CA SER A 346 -14.15 28.63 -3.36
C SER A 346 -13.95 27.11 -3.33
N SER A 347 -13.51 26.56 -2.19
CA SER A 347 -13.27 25.11 -2.03
C SER A 347 -14.52 24.24 -2.30
N GLN A 348 -15.71 24.76 -2.04
CA GLN A 348 -16.98 24.07 -2.30
C GLN A 348 -17.27 23.95 -3.81
N GLU A 349 -16.99 25.01 -4.58
CA GLU A 349 -17.15 24.99 -6.04
C GLU A 349 -16.11 24.10 -6.71
N PHE A 350 -14.88 24.08 -6.19
CA PHE A 350 -13.84 23.17 -6.66
C PHE A 350 -14.25 21.69 -6.52
N LEU A 351 -14.79 21.29 -5.37
CA LEU A 351 -15.26 19.93 -5.14
C LEU A 351 -16.60 19.60 -5.84
N ALA A 352 -17.36 20.62 -6.25
CA ALA A 352 -18.58 20.42 -7.03
C ALA A 352 -18.26 20.01 -8.48
N ASN A 353 -17.15 20.47 -9.04
CA ASN A 353 -16.80 20.20 -10.43
C ASN A 353 -16.61 18.70 -10.72
N ALA A 354 -17.41 18.15 -11.64
CA ALA A 354 -17.39 16.72 -11.98
C ALA A 354 -16.02 16.20 -12.46
N TYR A 355 -15.30 16.97 -13.29
CA TYR A 355 -13.98 16.58 -13.77
C TYR A 355 -12.92 16.51 -12.66
N VAL A 356 -12.94 17.48 -11.74
CA VAL A 356 -12.03 17.51 -10.58
C VAL A 356 -12.30 16.31 -9.67
N LEU A 357 -13.58 16.03 -9.42
CA LEU A 357 -13.98 14.91 -8.57
C LEU A 357 -13.65 13.54 -9.21
N ALA A 358 -13.69 13.43 -10.54
CA ALA A 358 -13.24 12.23 -11.26
C ALA A 358 -11.72 12.01 -11.17
N VAL A 359 -10.92 13.08 -11.28
CA VAL A 359 -9.46 12.99 -11.08
C VAL A 359 -9.14 12.64 -9.62
N LEU A 360 -9.84 13.24 -8.66
CA LEU A 360 -9.70 12.93 -7.24
C LEU A 360 -10.04 11.46 -6.95
N LEU A 361 -11.12 10.94 -7.56
CA LEU A 361 -11.51 9.54 -7.49
C LEU A 361 -10.39 8.61 -8.00
N PHE A 362 -9.77 8.94 -9.13
CA PHE A 362 -8.66 8.16 -9.69
C PHE A 362 -7.48 8.05 -8.70
N PHE A 363 -7.04 9.17 -8.12
CA PHE A 363 -5.94 9.16 -7.13
C PHE A 363 -6.32 8.46 -5.84
N ALA A 364 -7.55 8.67 -5.34
CA ALA A 364 -8.06 7.99 -4.15
C ALA A 364 -8.06 6.46 -4.34
N LEU A 365 -8.54 5.97 -5.48
CA LEU A 365 -8.55 4.53 -5.79
C LEU A 365 -7.15 3.96 -5.96
N LEU A 366 -6.24 4.68 -6.63
CA LEU A 366 -4.85 4.25 -6.77
C LEU A 366 -4.19 4.07 -5.39
N LEU A 367 -4.33 5.08 -4.52
CA LEU A 367 -3.75 5.06 -3.19
C LEU A 367 -4.42 4.03 -2.27
N GLN A 368 -5.74 3.86 -2.37
CA GLN A 368 -6.50 2.81 -1.69
C GLN A 368 -5.93 1.42 -1.99
N ARG A 369 -5.78 1.09 -3.28
CA ARG A 369 -5.34 -0.23 -3.72
C ARG A 369 -3.89 -0.50 -3.35
N THR A 370 -3.02 0.51 -3.44
CA THR A 370 -1.62 0.38 -3.03
C THR A 370 -1.48 0.16 -1.52
N PHE A 371 -2.17 0.93 -0.68
CA PHE A 371 -2.12 0.73 0.78
C PHE A 371 -2.72 -0.61 1.22
N LEU A 372 -3.81 -1.04 0.58
CA LEU A 372 -4.40 -2.35 0.83
C LEU A 372 -3.40 -3.48 0.55
N GLN A 373 -2.72 -3.42 -0.59
CA GLN A 373 -1.73 -4.44 -0.96
C GLN A 373 -0.47 -4.39 -0.08
N ALA A 374 -0.02 -3.20 0.31
CA ALA A 374 1.07 -3.03 1.26
C ALA A 374 0.71 -3.61 2.65
N SER A 375 -0.52 -3.37 3.12
CA SER A 375 -1.05 -3.96 4.36
C SER A 375 -1.00 -5.48 4.32
N TYR A 376 -1.49 -6.09 3.24
CA TYR A 376 -1.48 -7.56 3.09
C TYR A 376 -0.06 -8.11 3.10
N TYR A 377 0.85 -7.49 2.36
CA TYR A 377 2.24 -7.94 2.31
C TYR A 377 2.93 -7.88 3.67
N VAL A 378 2.81 -6.78 4.42
CA VAL A 378 3.41 -6.65 5.75
C VAL A 378 2.83 -7.69 6.73
N ALA A 379 1.53 -7.97 6.65
CA ALA A 379 0.89 -9.02 7.47
C ALA A 379 1.42 -10.42 7.12
N ILE A 380 1.52 -10.72 5.81
CA ILE A 380 2.02 -11.99 5.30
C ILE A 380 3.48 -12.20 5.68
N GLU A 381 4.33 -11.19 5.48
CA GLU A 381 5.73 -11.20 5.89
C GLU A 381 5.87 -11.49 7.38
N THR A 382 5.13 -10.75 8.23
CA THR A 382 5.19 -10.91 9.68
C THR A 382 4.78 -12.31 10.11
N GLY A 383 3.71 -12.87 9.53
CA GLY A 383 3.27 -14.23 9.84
C GLY A 383 4.28 -15.31 9.40
N ILE A 384 4.92 -15.16 8.24
CA ILE A 384 5.96 -16.09 7.77
C ILE A 384 7.19 -16.03 8.69
N ASN A 385 7.64 -14.84 9.07
CA ASN A 385 8.76 -14.64 9.99
C ASN A 385 8.47 -15.25 11.37
N LEU A 386 7.25 -15.10 11.85
CA LEU A 386 6.78 -15.71 13.10
C LEU A 386 6.75 -17.24 13.01
N ARG A 387 6.27 -17.81 11.90
CA ARG A 387 6.30 -19.27 11.67
C ARG A 387 7.73 -19.79 11.71
N GLY A 388 8.67 -19.13 11.03
CA GLY A 388 10.08 -19.50 11.04
C GLY A 388 10.68 -19.47 12.46
N ALA A 389 10.46 -18.41 13.21
CA ALA A 389 10.93 -18.29 14.60
C ALA A 389 10.33 -19.36 15.53
N MET A 390 9.03 -19.64 15.39
CA MET A 390 8.34 -20.65 16.19
C MET A 390 8.84 -22.06 15.88
N GLN A 391 9.01 -22.40 14.60
CA GLN A 391 9.57 -23.69 14.22
C GLN A 391 10.97 -23.90 14.78
N THR A 392 11.85 -22.88 14.71
CA THR A 392 13.18 -22.95 15.33
C THR A 392 13.11 -23.05 16.85
N LYS A 393 12.18 -22.35 17.51
CA LYS A 393 11.99 -22.43 18.96
C LYS A 393 11.51 -23.81 19.40
N ILE A 394 10.53 -24.38 18.69
CA ILE A 394 10.03 -25.74 18.94
C ILE A 394 11.16 -26.74 18.74
N TYR A 395 11.91 -26.63 17.64
CA TYR A 395 13.05 -27.50 17.36
C TYR A 395 14.15 -27.43 18.44
N ASN A 396 14.54 -26.23 18.88
CA ASN A 396 15.50 -26.06 19.97
C ASN A 396 14.97 -26.62 21.30
N LYS A 397 13.64 -26.57 21.53
CA LYS A 397 13.05 -27.24 22.70
C LYS A 397 13.11 -28.76 22.55
N ILE A 398 12.80 -29.31 21.37
CA ILE A 398 12.92 -30.76 21.08
C ILE A 398 14.33 -31.27 21.37
N MET A 399 15.37 -30.54 20.94
CA MET A 399 16.77 -30.89 21.20
C MET A 399 17.17 -30.91 22.69
N ARG A 400 16.32 -30.40 23.59
CA ARG A 400 16.55 -30.35 25.04
C ARG A 400 15.52 -31.16 25.84
N LEU A 401 14.57 -31.82 25.18
CA LEU A 401 13.60 -32.67 25.86
C LEU A 401 14.27 -33.98 26.27
N CYS A 402 14.05 -34.40 27.51
CA CYS A 402 14.51 -35.70 28.00
C CYS A 402 13.71 -36.82 27.31
N THR A 403 14.39 -37.90 26.93
CA THR A 403 13.79 -39.07 26.28
C THR A 403 12.70 -39.72 27.14
N SER A 404 12.74 -39.52 28.46
CA SER A 404 11.71 -39.95 29.42
C SER A 404 10.30 -39.48 29.05
N ASN A 405 10.13 -38.24 28.60
CA ASN A 405 8.80 -37.69 28.28
C ASN A 405 8.25 -38.28 26.96
N MET A 406 9.15 -38.75 26.08
CA MET A 406 8.77 -39.46 24.86
C MET A 406 8.51 -40.95 25.14
N SER A 407 9.27 -41.58 26.05
CA SER A 407 9.11 -42.99 26.41
C SER A 407 7.92 -43.24 27.33
N MET A 408 7.52 -42.25 28.14
CA MET A 408 6.32 -42.32 29.00
C MET A 408 5.02 -42.07 28.21
N GLY A 409 5.09 -41.81 26.90
CA GLY A 409 3.92 -41.67 26.03
C GLY A 409 3.13 -40.36 26.18
N GLU A 410 3.57 -39.44 27.04
CA GLU A 410 2.91 -38.12 27.23
C GLU A 410 2.96 -37.26 25.95
N MET A 411 4.02 -37.40 25.15
CA MET A 411 4.17 -36.66 23.89
C MET A 411 4.76 -37.55 22.79
N THR A 412 3.93 -37.90 21.80
CA THR A 412 4.33 -38.74 20.66
C THR A 412 5.00 -37.92 19.56
N VAL A 413 5.87 -38.56 18.76
CA VAL A 413 6.48 -37.93 17.57
C VAL A 413 5.40 -37.40 16.61
N GLY A 414 4.28 -38.11 16.48
CA GLY A 414 3.14 -37.67 15.68
C GLY A 414 2.52 -36.36 16.18
N GLN A 415 2.34 -36.19 17.49
CA GLN A 415 1.84 -34.94 18.07
C GLN A 415 2.81 -33.77 17.84
N ILE A 416 4.13 -34.01 17.92
CA ILE A 416 5.15 -32.98 17.63
C ILE A 416 5.11 -32.58 16.16
N CYS A 417 5.02 -33.54 15.24
CA CYS A 417 4.87 -33.26 13.81
C CYS A 417 3.58 -32.47 13.53
N ASN A 418 2.49 -32.80 14.21
CA ASN A 418 1.24 -32.06 14.09
C ASN A 418 1.36 -30.61 14.60
N LEU A 419 1.99 -30.42 15.76
CA LEU A 419 2.28 -29.09 16.33
C LEU A 419 3.08 -28.22 15.35
N VAL A 420 4.10 -28.77 14.72
CA VAL A 420 4.94 -28.05 13.74
C VAL A 420 4.21 -27.79 12.42
N ALA A 421 3.42 -28.75 11.92
CA ALA A 421 2.80 -28.64 10.60
C ALA A 421 1.47 -27.87 10.62
N ILE A 422 0.59 -28.16 11.58
CA ILE A 422 -0.77 -27.61 11.64
C ILE A 422 -0.81 -26.38 12.54
N ASP A 423 -0.37 -26.49 13.79
CA ASP A 423 -0.59 -25.42 14.78
C ASP A 423 0.22 -24.17 14.46
N THR A 424 1.49 -24.31 14.03
CA THR A 424 2.27 -23.13 13.58
C THR A 424 1.70 -22.49 12.32
N ASN A 425 1.06 -23.28 11.45
CA ASN A 425 0.43 -22.78 10.24
C ASN A 425 -0.87 -22.04 10.55
N GLN A 426 -1.69 -22.56 11.48
CA GLN A 426 -2.87 -21.85 11.98
C GLN A 426 -2.49 -20.52 12.66
N LEU A 427 -1.41 -20.52 13.45
CA LEU A 427 -0.89 -19.30 14.06
C LEU A 427 -0.40 -18.30 13.01
N MET A 428 0.26 -18.76 11.94
CA MET A 428 0.64 -17.90 10.80
C MET A 428 -0.60 -17.26 10.15
N TRP A 429 -1.64 -18.05 9.86
CA TRP A 429 -2.90 -17.55 9.29
C TRP A 429 -3.61 -16.55 10.21
N PHE A 430 -3.54 -16.75 11.53
CA PHE A 430 -4.05 -15.78 12.49
C PHE A 430 -3.37 -14.40 12.34
N PHE A 431 -2.04 -14.37 12.19
CA PHE A 431 -1.32 -13.11 11.95
C PHE A 431 -1.64 -12.49 10.58
N PHE A 432 -1.92 -13.30 9.55
CA PHE A 432 -2.35 -12.79 8.24
C PHE A 432 -3.71 -12.09 8.33
N LEU A 433 -4.64 -12.64 9.12
CA LEU A 433 -5.99 -12.12 9.29
C LEU A 433 -6.13 -11.06 10.40
N CYS A 434 -5.10 -10.88 11.24
CA CYS A 434 -5.14 -9.95 12.35
C CYS A 434 -5.50 -8.50 11.93
N PRO A 435 -4.98 -7.92 10.84
CA PRO A 435 -5.42 -6.59 10.39
C PRO A 435 -6.92 -6.51 10.08
N ASN A 436 -7.51 -7.57 9.52
CA ASN A 436 -8.94 -7.61 9.23
C ASN A 436 -9.77 -7.61 10.51
N LEU A 437 -9.31 -8.28 11.58
CA LEU A 437 -10.02 -8.31 12.87
C LEU A 437 -10.23 -6.90 13.46
N TRP A 438 -9.25 -6.01 13.30
CA TRP A 438 -9.31 -4.63 13.78
C TRP A 438 -10.02 -3.69 12.79
N ALA A 439 -9.79 -3.88 11.50
CA ALA A 439 -10.26 -2.95 10.49
C ALA A 439 -11.71 -3.19 10.04
N MET A 440 -12.15 -4.45 9.95
CA MET A 440 -13.51 -4.78 9.48
C MET A 440 -14.62 -4.17 10.35
N PRO A 441 -14.55 -4.17 11.70
CA PRO A 441 -15.58 -3.51 12.52
C PRO A 441 -15.69 -2.01 12.23
N VAL A 442 -14.56 -1.32 12.13
CA VAL A 442 -14.53 0.12 11.82
C VAL A 442 -15.07 0.38 10.41
N GLN A 443 -14.70 -0.45 9.44
CA GLN A 443 -15.22 -0.37 8.07
C GLN A 443 -16.75 -0.56 8.03
N ILE A 444 -17.31 -1.53 8.78
CA ILE A 444 -18.76 -1.74 8.84
C ILE A 444 -19.45 -0.54 9.48
N ILE A 445 -18.96 -0.05 10.61
CA ILE A 445 -19.56 1.10 11.33
C ILE A 445 -19.56 2.35 10.44
N LEU A 446 -18.40 2.71 9.86
CA LEU A 446 -18.30 3.87 8.97
C LEU A 446 -19.14 3.69 7.70
N GLY A 447 -19.20 2.49 7.16
CA GLY A 447 -20.02 2.18 5.98
C GLY A 447 -21.52 2.38 6.25
N VAL A 448 -22.02 1.93 7.40
CA VAL A 448 -23.43 2.11 7.80
C VAL A 448 -23.75 3.58 8.03
N ILE A 449 -22.87 4.32 8.71
CA ILE A 449 -23.02 5.77 8.93
C ILE A 449 -23.08 6.50 7.59
N LEU A 450 -22.14 6.22 6.69
CA LEU A 450 -22.09 6.85 5.38
C LEU A 450 -23.35 6.54 4.55
N LEU A 451 -23.78 5.28 4.55
CA LEU A 451 -24.98 4.86 3.82
C LEU A 451 -26.25 5.54 4.35
N TYR A 452 -26.35 5.73 5.67
CA TYR A 452 -27.44 6.48 6.29
C TYR A 452 -27.47 7.94 5.84
N TYR A 453 -26.33 8.61 5.70
CA TYR A 453 -26.27 9.98 5.18
C TYR A 453 -26.68 10.08 3.70
N LEU A 454 -26.42 9.05 2.89
CA LEU A 454 -26.74 9.04 1.46
C LEU A 454 -28.21 8.70 1.16
N LEU A 455 -28.78 7.71 1.85
CA LEU A 455 -30.10 7.13 1.52
C LEU A 455 -31.14 7.27 2.66
N GLY A 456 -30.76 7.78 3.82
CA GLY A 456 -31.65 7.91 4.98
C GLY A 456 -32.05 6.57 5.61
N ILE A 457 -33.31 6.44 6.05
CA ILE A 457 -33.79 5.28 6.84
C ILE A 457 -33.81 3.99 6.00
N SER A 458 -34.03 4.09 4.69
CA SER A 458 -34.03 2.93 3.78
C SER A 458 -32.71 2.17 3.79
N ALA A 459 -31.58 2.88 3.95
CA ALA A 459 -30.26 2.28 4.10
C ALA A 459 -30.13 1.38 5.34
N LEU A 460 -30.78 1.75 6.44
CA LEU A 460 -30.71 1.01 7.70
C LEU A 460 -31.36 -0.37 7.60
N ILE A 461 -32.43 -0.48 6.81
CA ILE A 461 -33.09 -1.76 6.51
C ILE A 461 -32.10 -2.68 5.76
N GLY A 462 -31.42 -2.16 4.73
CA GLY A 462 -30.40 -2.90 3.99
C GLY A 462 -29.21 -3.33 4.88
N ALA A 463 -28.73 -2.43 5.73
CA ALA A 463 -27.66 -2.73 6.69
C ALA A 463 -28.07 -3.82 7.70
N THR A 464 -29.32 -3.82 8.15
CA THR A 464 -29.88 -4.85 9.06
C THR A 464 -29.90 -6.22 8.38
N VAL A 465 -30.30 -6.28 7.10
CA VAL A 465 -30.27 -7.53 6.33
C VAL A 465 -28.84 -8.08 6.22
N ILE A 466 -27.85 -7.24 5.93
CA ILE A 466 -26.44 -7.65 5.88
C ILE A 466 -25.96 -8.15 7.25
N ALA A 467 -26.32 -7.44 8.33
CA ALA A 467 -25.96 -7.82 9.70
C ALA A 467 -26.54 -9.19 10.09
N VAL A 468 -27.75 -9.54 9.63
CA VAL A 468 -28.38 -10.86 9.84
C VAL A 468 -27.76 -11.94 8.95
N LEU A 469 -27.27 -11.60 7.76
CA LEU A 469 -26.61 -12.56 6.88
C LEU A 469 -25.22 -12.99 7.38
N ALA A 470 -24.52 -12.14 8.14
CA ALA A 470 -23.23 -12.49 8.74
C ALA A 470 -23.26 -13.72 9.69
N PRO A 471 -24.16 -13.80 10.69
CA PRO A 471 -24.26 -14.99 11.55
C PRO A 471 -24.77 -16.22 10.79
N VAL A 472 -25.63 -16.06 9.78
CA VAL A 472 -26.04 -17.16 8.90
C VAL A 472 -24.82 -17.72 8.15
N GLN A 473 -23.98 -16.85 7.59
CA GLN A 473 -22.74 -17.24 6.92
C GLN A 473 -21.77 -17.93 7.88
N TYR A 474 -21.65 -17.45 9.12
CA TYR A 474 -20.86 -18.11 10.16
C TYR A 474 -21.40 -19.52 10.49
N PHE A 475 -22.72 -19.67 10.66
CA PHE A 475 -23.33 -20.98 10.91
C PHE A 475 -23.10 -21.95 9.74
N VAL A 476 -23.29 -21.50 8.50
CA VAL A 476 -23.00 -22.31 7.30
C VAL A 476 -21.53 -22.70 7.26
N ALA A 477 -20.60 -21.78 7.55
CA ALA A 477 -19.17 -22.08 7.61
C ALA A 477 -18.81 -23.10 8.70
N THR A 478 -19.45 -23.05 9.88
CA THR A 478 -19.23 -24.04 10.95
C THR A 478 -19.70 -25.43 10.52
N LYS A 479 -20.87 -25.53 9.86
CA LYS A 479 -21.39 -26.79 9.32
C LYS A 479 -20.55 -27.31 8.16
N LEU A 480 -20.05 -26.42 7.31
CA LEU A 480 -19.11 -26.75 6.25
C LEU A 480 -17.81 -27.34 6.82
N SER A 481 -17.24 -26.72 7.86
CA SER A 481 -16.04 -27.23 8.54
C SER A 481 -16.29 -28.60 9.19
N GLN A 482 -17.45 -28.80 9.83
CA GLN A 482 -17.85 -30.08 10.39
C GLN A 482 -17.99 -31.17 9.30
N ALA A 483 -18.65 -30.86 8.18
CA ALA A 483 -18.78 -31.77 7.05
C ALA A 483 -17.44 -32.06 6.36
N GLN A 484 -16.53 -31.08 6.30
CA GLN A 484 -15.17 -31.28 5.80
C GLN A 484 -14.39 -32.23 6.71
N LYS A 485 -14.52 -32.07 8.04
CA LYS A 485 -13.87 -32.95 9.02
C LYS A 485 -14.34 -34.40 8.88
N SER A 486 -15.65 -34.64 8.85
CA SER A 486 -16.20 -35.99 8.67
C SER A 486 -15.79 -36.61 7.33
N THR A 487 -15.77 -35.81 6.25
CA THR A 487 -15.32 -36.26 4.94
C THR A 487 -13.86 -36.69 4.97
N LEU A 488 -12.99 -35.92 5.64
CA LEU A 488 -11.58 -36.25 5.77
C LEU A 488 -11.35 -37.52 6.60
N GLU A 489 -12.13 -37.74 7.65
CA GLU A 489 -12.09 -38.98 8.47
C GLU A 489 -12.44 -40.21 7.62
N TYR A 490 -13.54 -40.18 6.87
CA TYR A 490 -13.91 -41.28 5.95
C TYR A 490 -12.89 -41.48 4.83
N SER A 491 -12.32 -40.39 4.29
CA SER A 491 -11.29 -40.48 3.25
C SER A 491 -10.00 -41.11 3.78
N ASN A 492 -9.60 -40.78 5.02
CA ASN A 492 -8.46 -41.41 5.69
C ASN A 492 -8.67 -42.91 5.91
N GLU A 493 -9.86 -43.33 6.35
CA GLU A 493 -10.19 -44.76 6.48
C GLU A 493 -10.12 -45.48 5.13
N ARG A 494 -10.67 -44.87 4.07
CA ARG A 494 -10.59 -45.42 2.70
C ARG A 494 -9.15 -45.55 2.22
N LEU A 495 -8.33 -44.52 2.42
CA LEU A 495 -6.92 -44.53 2.04
C LEU A 495 -6.15 -45.62 2.79
N LYS A 496 -6.43 -45.82 4.08
CA LYS A 496 -5.84 -46.91 4.86
C LYS A 496 -6.20 -48.28 4.27
N LYS A 497 -7.49 -48.58 4.08
CA LYS A 497 -7.95 -49.85 3.48
C LYS A 497 -7.39 -50.10 2.09
N THR A 498 -7.32 -49.04 1.27
CA THR A 498 -6.75 -49.12 -0.09
C THR A 498 -5.24 -49.38 -0.03
N THR A 499 -4.52 -48.77 0.91
CA THR A 499 -3.09 -49.01 1.10
C THR A 499 -2.80 -50.44 1.57
N GLU A 500 -3.61 -50.98 2.48
CA GLU A 500 -3.53 -52.38 2.93
C GLU A 500 -3.79 -53.36 1.78
N LEU A 501 -4.82 -53.11 0.96
CA LEU A 501 -5.12 -53.86 -0.25
C LEU A 501 -3.93 -53.86 -1.22
N LEU A 502 -3.36 -52.68 -1.52
CA LEU A 502 -2.23 -52.55 -2.44
C LEU A 502 -0.97 -53.24 -1.92
N ARG A 503 -0.69 -53.17 -0.62
CA ARG A 503 0.44 -53.88 0.00
C ARG A 503 0.26 -55.40 -0.07
N GLY A 504 -0.98 -55.90 0.06
CA GLY A 504 -1.32 -57.32 0.03
C GLY A 504 -1.67 -57.89 -1.35
N ILE A 505 -1.44 -57.14 -2.45
CA ILE A 505 -2.05 -57.45 -3.76
C ILE A 505 -1.73 -58.86 -4.29
N LYS A 506 -0.50 -59.35 -4.07
CA LYS A 506 -0.09 -60.69 -4.52
C LYS A 506 -0.85 -61.79 -3.79
N LEU A 507 -1.01 -61.66 -2.46
CA LEU A 507 -1.75 -62.59 -1.63
C LEU A 507 -3.23 -62.61 -2.03
N LEU A 508 -3.82 -61.42 -2.17
CA LEU A 508 -5.23 -61.26 -2.52
C LEU A 508 -5.58 -61.91 -3.87
N LYS A 509 -4.69 -61.77 -4.87
CA LYS A 509 -4.87 -62.41 -6.19
C LYS A 509 -4.72 -63.93 -6.14
N LEU A 510 -3.77 -64.46 -5.36
CA LEU A 510 -3.57 -65.90 -5.21
C LEU A 510 -4.80 -66.61 -4.63
N TYR A 511 -5.51 -65.94 -3.72
CA TYR A 511 -6.73 -66.47 -3.09
C TYR A 511 -8.03 -66.01 -3.77
N ALA A 512 -7.94 -65.26 -4.88
CA ALA A 512 -9.09 -64.64 -5.55
C ALA A 512 -10.00 -63.80 -4.60
N TRP A 513 -9.41 -63.16 -3.58
CA TRP A 513 -10.11 -62.33 -2.58
C TRP A 513 -10.29 -60.87 -3.00
N GLU A 514 -9.90 -60.53 -4.22
CA GLU A 514 -9.97 -59.16 -4.76
C GLU A 514 -11.37 -58.55 -4.71
N HIS A 515 -12.41 -59.31 -5.03
CA HIS A 515 -13.79 -58.83 -4.99
C HIS A 515 -14.26 -58.50 -3.57
N ILE A 516 -13.88 -59.31 -2.57
CA ILE A 516 -14.26 -59.11 -1.16
C ILE A 516 -13.63 -57.82 -0.63
N PHE A 517 -12.34 -57.61 -0.89
CA PHE A 517 -11.63 -56.40 -0.46
C PHE A 517 -12.05 -55.16 -1.25
N HIS A 518 -12.38 -55.32 -2.53
CA HIS A 518 -12.98 -54.26 -3.34
C HIS A 518 -14.29 -53.77 -2.72
N ASP A 519 -15.18 -54.69 -2.32
CA ASP A 519 -16.47 -54.32 -1.75
C ASP A 519 -16.32 -53.63 -0.38
N SER A 520 -15.34 -54.03 0.43
CA SER A 520 -15.00 -53.31 1.68
C SER A 520 -14.54 -51.86 1.43
N VAL A 521 -13.73 -51.63 0.38
CA VAL A 521 -13.33 -50.27 -0.03
C VAL A 521 -14.53 -49.50 -0.58
N LYS A 522 -15.41 -50.15 -1.35
CA LYS A 522 -16.62 -49.56 -1.93
C LYS A 522 -17.62 -49.11 -0.85
N GLU A 523 -17.81 -49.89 0.20
CA GLU A 523 -18.65 -49.51 1.35
C GLU A 523 -18.12 -48.22 2.01
N THR A 524 -16.81 -48.15 2.22
CA THR A 524 -16.16 -46.97 2.82
C THR A 524 -16.28 -45.75 1.89
N ARG A 525 -16.17 -45.96 0.57
CA ARG A 525 -16.39 -44.92 -0.44
C ARG A 525 -17.83 -44.39 -0.44
N GLN A 526 -18.83 -45.24 -0.19
CA GLN A 526 -20.22 -44.80 -0.12
C GLN A 526 -20.49 -43.88 1.08
N LYS A 527 -19.85 -44.14 2.22
CA LYS A 527 -19.88 -43.26 3.41
C LYS A 527 -19.23 -41.90 3.09
N GLU A 528 -18.05 -41.92 2.45
CA GLU A 528 -17.36 -40.71 1.98
C GLU A 528 -18.23 -39.90 1.01
N LEU A 529 -18.87 -40.53 0.02
CA LEU A 529 -19.74 -39.87 -0.96
C LEU A 529 -20.96 -39.20 -0.31
N THR A 530 -21.56 -39.83 0.69
CA THR A 530 -22.68 -39.23 1.44
C THR A 530 -22.23 -37.96 2.17
N SER A 531 -21.06 -38.00 2.82
CA SER A 531 -20.46 -36.82 3.46
C SER A 531 -20.09 -35.73 2.45
N LEU A 532 -19.56 -36.10 1.28
CA LEU A 532 -19.24 -35.18 0.19
C LEU A 532 -20.48 -34.48 -0.37
N LYS A 533 -21.62 -35.18 -0.48
CA LYS A 533 -22.88 -34.56 -0.89
C LYS A 533 -23.30 -33.46 0.10
N ALA A 534 -23.22 -33.73 1.40
CA ALA A 534 -23.50 -32.72 2.42
C ALA A 534 -22.53 -31.53 2.34
N PHE A 535 -21.22 -31.79 2.17
CA PHE A 535 -20.20 -30.76 1.97
C PHE A 535 -20.50 -29.88 0.73
N ALA A 536 -20.87 -30.49 -0.40
CA ALA A 536 -21.21 -29.77 -1.63
C ALA A 536 -22.47 -28.90 -1.45
N LEU A 537 -23.49 -29.39 -0.73
CA LEU A 537 -24.68 -28.62 -0.39
C LEU A 537 -24.33 -27.40 0.47
N TYR A 538 -23.55 -27.56 1.54
CA TYR A 538 -23.11 -26.42 2.38
C TYR A 538 -22.24 -25.43 1.59
N THR A 539 -21.39 -25.91 0.69
CA THR A 539 -20.57 -25.06 -0.19
C THR A 539 -21.45 -24.24 -1.14
N SER A 540 -22.48 -24.86 -1.72
CA SER A 540 -23.45 -24.20 -2.61
C SER A 540 -24.26 -23.12 -1.87
N ILE A 541 -24.67 -23.39 -0.63
CA ILE A 541 -25.34 -22.38 0.22
C ILE A 541 -24.36 -21.23 0.50
N SER A 542 -23.13 -21.54 0.91
CA SER A 542 -22.11 -20.55 1.24
C SER A 542 -21.69 -19.66 0.05
N SER A 543 -21.71 -20.16 -1.18
CA SER A 543 -21.35 -19.37 -2.36
C SER A 543 -22.49 -18.45 -2.82
N LYS A 544 -23.75 -18.85 -2.57
CA LYS A 544 -24.94 -18.07 -2.94
C LYS A 544 -25.24 -16.93 -1.96
N VAL A 545 -24.97 -17.09 -0.67
CA VAL A 545 -25.26 -16.06 0.35
C VAL A 545 -24.59 -14.71 0.03
N PRO A 546 -23.29 -14.63 -0.30
CA PRO A 546 -22.66 -13.37 -0.71
C PRO A 546 -23.22 -12.84 -2.05
N LEU A 547 -23.52 -13.73 -3.00
CA LEU A 547 -24.10 -13.35 -4.30
C LEU A 547 -25.46 -12.67 -4.14
N CYS A 548 -26.29 -13.16 -3.21
CA CYS A 548 -27.56 -12.54 -2.84
C CYS A 548 -27.36 -11.13 -2.26
N VAL A 549 -26.33 -10.90 -1.43
CA VAL A 549 -26.02 -9.55 -0.92
C VAL A 549 -25.69 -8.57 -2.04
N TYR A 550 -24.86 -8.98 -3.00
CA TYR A 550 -24.53 -8.16 -4.18
C TYR A 550 -25.76 -7.89 -5.07
N HIS A 551 -26.60 -8.89 -5.27
CA HIS A 551 -27.78 -8.79 -6.14
C HIS A 551 -28.99 -8.11 -5.48
N SER A 552 -29.04 -8.00 -4.15
CA SER A 552 -30.06 -7.24 -3.41
C SER A 552 -29.74 -5.74 -3.36
N PHE A 553 -28.47 -5.33 -3.49
CA PHE A 553 -28.08 -3.91 -3.45
C PHE A 553 -28.28 -3.18 -4.78
N PHE A 554 -28.09 -3.87 -5.91
CA PHE A 554 -28.21 -3.27 -7.25
C PHE A 554 -29.65 -2.81 -7.60
N PRO A 555 -30.73 -3.55 -7.24
CA PRO A 555 -32.10 -3.14 -7.55
C PRO A 555 -32.64 -2.06 -6.61
N LEU A 556 -32.15 -1.98 -5.36
CA LEU A 556 -32.60 -0.98 -4.39
C LEU A 556 -32.08 0.42 -4.74
N ALA A 557 -30.91 0.54 -5.37
CA ALA A 557 -30.41 1.82 -5.89
C ALA A 557 -31.20 2.32 -7.12
N SER A 558 -31.80 1.42 -7.92
CA SER A 558 -32.61 1.79 -9.10
C SER A 558 -34.07 2.15 -8.78
N VAL A 559 -34.57 1.82 -7.59
CA VAL A 559 -35.99 2.06 -7.21
C VAL A 559 -36.15 3.32 -6.34
N SER A 560 -35.06 4.04 -6.02
CA SER A 560 -35.09 5.26 -5.19
C SER A 560 -34.62 6.53 -5.91
N CYS A 561 -34.65 6.56 -7.25
CA CYS A 561 -34.67 7.82 -7.99
C CYS A 561 -36.14 8.20 -8.26
N PRO A 562 -36.70 9.21 -7.57
CA PRO A 562 -37.89 9.90 -8.07
C PRO A 562 -37.59 10.68 -9.36
#